data_AF-A0A369QEP4-F1
#
_entry.id   AF-A0A369QEP4-F1
#
_cell.length_a   1.000
_cell.length_b   1.000
_cell.length_c   1.000
_cell.angle_alpha   90.00
_cell.angle_beta   90.00
_cell.angle_gamma   90.00
#
_symmetry.space_group_name_H-M   'P 1'
#
loop_
_entity.id
_entity.type
_entity.pdbx_description
1 polymer ?
#
loop_
_entity_poly.entity_id
_entity_poly.type
_entity_poly.pdbx_seq_one_letter_code
_entity_poly.pdbx_strand_id
1 'polypeptide(L)'
;MGMYPEYMVAPIREDLTSAGFEQLMTPEEVDQVLSEQEGTVLVAVNSVCGCAAAKARPALKMAVSSSEKRPDKLVTVFAGMEGEAVAKAREHMLPYPPSSPSIALFKNGELVHMIERYHIEGNDLIRIVDNLKGAFEDYC
;
A
#
# COMPACT_ATOMS: atom_id res chain seq x y z
N MET A 1 -20.27 8.45 1.79
CA MET A 1 -19.81 9.79 1.35
C MET A 1 -18.34 9.88 1.74
N GLY A 2 -17.41 9.98 0.78
CA GLY A 2 -15.99 10.13 1.08
C GLY A 2 -15.72 11.37 1.93
N MET A 3 -14.73 11.32 2.81
CA MET A 3 -14.41 12.42 3.74
C MET A 3 -13.89 13.66 3.00
N TYR A 4 -13.41 13.50 1.77
CA TYR A 4 -12.85 14.55 0.93
C TYR A 4 -13.59 14.66 -0.42
N PRO A 5 -13.61 15.85 -1.05
CA PRO A 5 -14.12 16.01 -2.40
C PRO A 5 -13.32 15.23 -3.45
N GLU A 6 -13.99 14.67 -4.47
CA GLU A 6 -13.37 13.82 -5.50
C GLU A 6 -12.22 14.51 -6.25
N TYR A 7 -12.42 15.78 -6.64
CA TYR A 7 -11.40 16.54 -7.38
C TYR A 7 -10.09 16.74 -6.59
N MET A 8 -10.13 16.65 -5.26
CA MET A 8 -8.95 16.79 -4.40
C MET A 8 -8.16 15.48 -4.31
N VAL A 9 -8.86 14.34 -4.31
CA VAL A 9 -8.23 13.02 -4.13
C VAL A 9 -7.86 12.36 -5.45
N ALA A 10 -8.51 12.73 -6.57
CA ALA A 10 -8.18 12.26 -7.90
C ALA A 10 -6.67 12.33 -8.23
N PRO A 11 -5.97 13.47 -8.08
CA PRO A 11 -4.52 13.54 -8.35
C PRO A 11 -3.68 12.72 -7.36
N ILE A 12 -4.17 12.48 -6.14
CA ILE A 12 -3.47 11.69 -5.12
C ILE A 12 -3.57 10.20 -5.43
N ARG A 13 -4.71 9.75 -5.96
CA ARG A 13 -4.89 8.39 -6.49
C ARG A 13 -4.03 8.19 -7.74
N GLU A 14 -4.09 9.14 -8.66
CA GLU A 14 -3.36 9.11 -9.92
C GLU A 14 -1.83 8.95 -9.73
N ASP A 15 -1.30 9.52 -8.66
CA ASP A 15 0.12 9.41 -8.30
C ASP A 15 0.60 7.96 -8.09
N LEU A 16 -0.26 7.08 -7.56
CA LEU A 16 0.04 5.65 -7.42
C LEU A 16 -0.42 4.85 -8.64
N THR A 17 -1.59 5.15 -9.21
CA THR A 17 -2.10 4.38 -10.35
C THR A 17 -1.23 4.57 -11.60
N SER A 18 -0.67 5.76 -11.80
CA SER A 18 0.33 6.04 -12.84
C SER A 18 1.65 5.26 -12.65
N ALA A 19 1.90 4.75 -11.44
CA ALA A 19 3.03 3.88 -11.13
C ALA A 19 2.68 2.38 -11.21
N GLY A 20 1.49 2.04 -11.73
CA GLY A 20 1.04 0.65 -11.93
C GLY A 20 0.24 0.06 -10.78
N PHE A 21 -0.15 0.86 -9.78
CA PHE A 21 -1.05 0.39 -8.72
C PHE A 21 -2.50 0.34 -9.20
N GLU A 22 -3.16 -0.79 -8.97
CA GLU A 22 -4.60 -0.94 -9.14
C GLU A 22 -5.33 -0.39 -7.92
N GLN A 23 -6.37 0.42 -8.13
CA GLN A 23 -7.17 0.94 -7.02
C GLN A 23 -8.30 -0.03 -6.68
N LEU A 24 -8.32 -0.51 -5.44
CA LEU A 24 -9.40 -1.36 -4.92
C LEU A 24 -10.42 -0.47 -4.22
N MET A 25 -11.67 -0.50 -4.67
CA MET A 25 -12.72 0.39 -4.17
C MET A 25 -13.72 -0.29 -3.26
N THR A 26 -13.83 -1.61 -3.35
CA THR A 26 -14.80 -2.44 -2.65
C THR A 26 -14.11 -3.48 -1.75
N PRO A 27 -14.78 -3.95 -0.69
CA PRO A 27 -14.24 -5.04 0.13
C PRO A 27 -14.08 -6.34 -0.65
N GLU A 28 -14.93 -6.58 -1.66
CA GLU A 28 -14.87 -7.77 -2.51
C GLU A 28 -13.59 -7.80 -3.36
N GLU A 29 -13.22 -6.67 -3.96
CA GLU A 29 -11.95 -6.54 -4.69
C GLU A 29 -10.74 -6.78 -3.77
N VAL A 30 -10.80 -6.29 -2.54
CA VAL A 30 -9.74 -6.51 -1.54
C VAL A 30 -9.64 -7.98 -1.17
N ASP A 31 -10.75 -8.63 -0.82
CA ASP A 31 -10.74 -10.05 -0.48
C ASP A 31 -10.24 -10.90 -1.65
N GLN A 32 -10.70 -10.60 -2.86
CA GLN A 32 -10.33 -11.35 -4.04
C GLN A 32 -8.82 -11.29 -4.28
N VAL A 33 -8.21 -10.11 -4.17
CA VAL A 33 -6.78 -9.94 -4.43
C VAL A 33 -5.92 -10.45 -3.26
N LEU A 34 -6.33 -10.21 -2.01
CA LEU A 34 -5.54 -10.63 -0.84
C LEU A 34 -5.70 -12.10 -0.48
N SER A 35 -6.75 -12.78 -0.97
CA SER A 35 -6.92 -14.22 -0.77
C SER A 35 -6.27 -15.07 -1.88
N GLU A 36 -5.56 -14.44 -2.83
CA GLU A 36 -4.85 -15.19 -3.87
C GLU A 36 -3.76 -16.07 -3.25
N GLN A 37 -3.84 -17.37 -3.54
CA GLN A 37 -2.95 -18.41 -3.00
C GLN A 37 -1.60 -18.47 -3.72
N GLU A 38 -1.42 -17.68 -4.78
CA GLU A 38 -0.22 -17.69 -5.60
C GLU A 38 0.24 -16.26 -5.91
N GLY A 39 1.55 -16.04 -5.77
CA GLY A 39 2.19 -14.77 -6.09
C GLY A 39 2.28 -13.83 -4.90
N THR A 40 2.64 -12.59 -5.20
CA THR A 40 2.92 -11.54 -4.23
C THR A 40 2.13 -10.27 -4.52
N VAL A 41 1.54 -9.71 -3.46
CA VAL A 41 0.68 -8.53 -3.55
C VAL A 41 1.22 -7.44 -2.63
N LEU A 42 1.60 -6.31 -3.21
CA LEU A 42 1.96 -5.11 -2.46
C LEU A 42 0.74 -4.20 -2.31
N VAL A 43 0.32 -3.97 -1.08
CA VAL A 43 -0.83 -3.15 -0.71
C VAL A 43 -0.34 -1.83 -0.13
N ALA A 44 -0.73 -0.73 -0.77
CA ALA A 44 -0.52 0.62 -0.26
C ALA A 44 -1.82 1.18 0.33
N VAL A 45 -1.87 1.34 1.65
CA VAL A 45 -2.94 2.09 2.32
C VAL A 45 -2.64 3.57 2.19
N ASN A 46 -3.13 4.17 1.10
CA ASN A 46 -2.89 5.56 0.75
C ASN A 46 -3.71 6.51 1.64
N SER A 47 -3.30 7.77 1.72
CA SER A 47 -3.96 8.79 2.53
C SER A 47 -3.61 10.18 2.02
N VAL A 48 -4.45 11.18 2.33
CA VAL A 48 -4.14 12.59 2.08
C VAL A 48 -3.06 13.17 3.01
N CYS A 49 -2.59 12.41 4.00
CA CYS A 49 -1.62 12.88 4.99
C CYS A 49 -0.28 13.30 4.33
N GLY A 50 0.36 14.35 4.85
CA GLY A 50 1.63 14.86 4.33
C GLY A 50 2.76 13.83 4.30
N CYS A 51 2.81 12.90 5.26
CA CYS A 51 3.79 11.81 5.26
C CYS A 51 3.55 10.80 4.13
N ALA A 52 2.29 10.63 3.67
CA ALA A 52 1.99 9.81 2.50
C ALA A 52 2.53 10.45 1.22
N ALA A 53 2.39 11.78 1.09
CA ALA A 53 2.90 12.55 -0.04
C ALA A 53 4.44 12.60 -0.09
N ALA A 54 5.08 12.87 1.04
CA ALA A 54 6.52 13.10 1.09
C ALA A 54 7.35 11.81 1.16
N LYS A 55 6.79 10.72 1.68
CA LYS A 55 7.56 9.50 1.99
C LYS A 55 6.93 8.24 1.41
N ALA A 56 5.69 7.90 1.77
CA ALA A 56 5.12 6.60 1.39
C ALA A 56 4.99 6.42 -0.13
N ARG A 57 4.34 7.35 -0.84
CA ARG A 57 4.14 7.24 -2.30
C ARG A 57 5.46 7.31 -3.08
N PRO A 58 6.39 8.24 -2.78
CA PRO A 58 7.71 8.23 -3.41
C PRO A 58 8.49 6.94 -3.13
N ALA A 59 8.43 6.41 -1.90
CA ALA A 59 9.15 5.18 -1.54
C ALA A 59 8.63 3.97 -2.31
N LEU A 60 7.32 3.80 -2.41
CA LEU A 60 6.69 2.75 -3.22
C LEU A 60 7.14 2.81 -4.68
N LYS A 61 7.06 3.99 -5.29
CA LYS A 61 7.48 4.21 -6.69
C LYS A 61 8.97 3.90 -6.90
N MET A 62 9.82 4.37 -6.00
CA MET A 62 11.26 4.13 -6.08
C MET A 62 11.61 2.65 -5.87
N ALA A 63 11.03 2.01 -4.86
CA ALA A 63 11.28 0.60 -4.56
C ALA A 63 10.83 -0.29 -5.72
N VAL A 64 9.63 -0.08 -6.27
CA VAL A 64 9.13 -0.86 -7.42
C VAL A 64 10.01 -0.62 -8.66
N SER A 65 10.34 0.63 -8.99
CA SER A 65 11.13 0.92 -10.20
C SER A 65 12.60 0.47 -10.11
N SER A 66 13.18 0.46 -8.91
CA SER A 66 14.61 0.21 -8.68
C SER A 66 14.92 -1.18 -8.14
N SER A 67 13.94 -2.08 -8.08
CA SER A 67 14.14 -3.49 -7.69
C SER A 67 14.11 -4.41 -8.91
N GLU A 68 14.98 -5.42 -8.88
CA GLU A 68 15.00 -6.49 -9.88
C GLU A 68 13.85 -7.46 -9.66
N LYS A 69 13.64 -7.89 -8.41
CA LYS A 69 12.45 -8.61 -7.99
C LYS A 69 11.33 -7.66 -7.60
N ARG A 70 10.11 -7.95 -8.04
CA ARG A 70 8.96 -7.07 -7.84
C ARG A 70 7.73 -7.89 -7.46
N PRO A 71 6.81 -7.29 -6.69
CA PRO A 71 5.52 -7.90 -6.44
C PRO A 71 4.76 -8.13 -7.74
N ASP A 72 4.04 -9.25 -7.84
CA ASP A 72 3.23 -9.61 -9.00
C ASP A 72 2.06 -8.64 -9.20
N LYS A 73 1.47 -8.18 -8.08
CA LYS A 73 0.41 -7.19 -8.06
C LYS A 73 0.75 -6.02 -7.17
N LEU A 74 0.41 -4.82 -7.65
CA LEU A 74 0.51 -3.57 -6.93
C LEU A 74 -0.90 -3.04 -6.75
N VAL A 75 -1.37 -2.90 -5.52
CA VAL A 75 -2.74 -2.44 -5.24
C VAL A 75 -2.76 -1.36 -4.19
N THR A 76 -3.78 -0.50 -4.23
CA THR A 76 -3.95 0.58 -3.27
C THR A 76 -5.41 0.75 -2.83
N VAL A 77 -5.58 1.04 -1.54
CA VAL A 77 -6.85 1.46 -0.94
C VAL A 77 -6.67 2.86 -0.35
N PHE A 78 -7.69 3.72 -0.42
CA PHE A 78 -7.56 5.11 0.02
C PHE A 78 -8.25 5.37 1.36
N ALA A 79 -7.45 5.50 2.42
CA ALA A 79 -7.93 5.84 3.75
C ALA A 79 -8.59 7.24 3.77
N GLY A 80 -9.88 7.27 4.15
CA GLY A 80 -10.71 8.46 4.19
C GLY A 80 -11.68 8.59 3.00
N MET A 81 -11.56 7.74 1.98
CA MET A 81 -12.50 7.71 0.85
C MET A 81 -13.21 6.35 0.78
N GLU A 82 -12.49 5.28 0.48
CA GLU A 82 -13.03 3.92 0.35
C GLU A 82 -13.04 3.19 1.70
N GLY A 83 -13.85 3.69 2.64
CA GLY A 83 -13.84 3.24 4.04
C GLY A 83 -13.99 1.72 4.21
N GLU A 84 -14.87 1.08 3.45
CA GLU A 84 -15.12 -0.36 3.52
C GLU A 84 -13.97 -1.18 2.96
N ALA A 85 -13.40 -0.80 1.81
CA ALA A 85 -12.21 -1.45 1.24
C ALA A 85 -11.00 -1.32 2.18
N VAL A 86 -10.80 -0.14 2.78
CA VAL A 86 -9.72 0.11 3.74
C VAL A 86 -9.91 -0.71 5.01
N ALA A 87 -11.13 -0.78 5.53
CA ALA A 87 -11.45 -1.62 6.67
C ALA A 87 -11.13 -3.08 6.35
N LYS A 88 -11.53 -3.55 5.17
CA LYS A 88 -11.28 -4.92 4.75
C LYS A 88 -9.79 -5.24 4.61
N ALA A 89 -9.01 -4.35 4.00
CA ALA A 89 -7.57 -4.49 3.88
C ALA A 89 -6.91 -4.58 5.26
N ARG A 90 -7.40 -3.82 6.24
CA ARG A 90 -6.90 -3.84 7.62
C ARG A 90 -7.20 -5.14 8.38
N GLU A 91 -8.29 -5.83 8.06
CA GLU A 91 -8.58 -7.16 8.63
C GLU A 91 -7.49 -8.17 8.24
N HIS A 92 -7.06 -8.14 6.98
CA HIS A 92 -5.96 -8.96 6.46
C HIS A 92 -4.58 -8.57 7.02
N MET A 93 -4.46 -7.35 7.55
CA MET A 93 -3.21 -6.84 8.13
C MET A 93 -3.10 -7.08 9.65
N LEU A 94 -4.00 -7.85 10.26
CA LEU A 94 -3.88 -8.20 11.68
C LEU A 94 -2.60 -9.03 11.95
N PRO A 95 -1.95 -8.86 13.12
CA PRO A 95 -2.37 -8.09 14.30
C PRO A 95 -1.93 -6.61 14.31
N TYR A 96 -1.46 -6.07 13.18
CA TYR A 96 -0.94 -4.70 13.15
C TYR A 96 -2.07 -3.67 13.35
N PRO A 97 -1.86 -2.63 14.17
CA PRO A 97 -2.87 -1.64 14.42
C PRO A 97 -3.18 -0.83 13.14
N PRO A 98 -4.44 -0.42 12.94
CA PRO A 98 -4.83 0.34 11.76
C PRO A 98 -4.10 1.69 11.76
N SER A 99 -3.26 1.90 10.75
CA SER A 99 -2.53 3.16 10.55
C SER A 99 -2.58 3.61 9.09
N SER A 100 -2.33 4.89 8.84
CA SER A 100 -2.33 5.45 7.48
C SER A 100 -1.40 6.66 7.41
N PRO A 101 -0.48 6.74 6.43
CA PRO A 101 -0.19 5.70 5.44
C PRO A 101 0.42 4.44 6.07
N SER A 102 0.22 3.29 5.42
CA SER A 102 0.90 2.03 5.74
C SER A 102 1.06 1.18 4.48
N ILE A 103 2.03 0.26 4.48
CA ILE A 103 2.36 -0.58 3.33
C ILE A 103 2.47 -2.03 3.80
N ALA A 104 1.82 -2.95 3.09
CA ALA A 104 1.87 -4.38 3.39
C ALA A 104 2.28 -5.17 2.16
N LEU A 105 3.07 -6.24 2.36
CA LEU A 105 3.36 -7.23 1.33
C LEU A 105 2.75 -8.57 1.75
N PHE A 106 1.97 -9.14 0.86
CA PHE A 106 1.40 -10.46 1.00
C PHE A 106 2.09 -11.42 0.03
N LYS A 107 2.23 -12.67 0.44
CA LYS A 107 2.70 -13.78 -0.39
C LYS A 107 1.76 -14.95 -0.18
N ASN A 108 1.15 -15.44 -1.27
CA ASN A 108 0.21 -16.55 -1.23
C ASN A 108 -0.91 -16.37 -0.18
N GLY A 109 -1.42 -15.14 -0.06
CA GLY A 109 -2.46 -14.77 0.89
C GLY A 109 -2.01 -14.56 2.34
N GLU A 110 -0.72 -14.74 2.64
CA GLU A 110 -0.16 -14.50 3.98
C GLU A 110 0.56 -13.15 4.04
N LEU A 111 0.33 -12.40 5.11
CA LEU A 111 1.06 -11.15 5.37
C LEU A 111 2.51 -11.48 5.76
N VAL A 112 3.46 -11.16 4.88
CA VAL A 112 4.88 -11.45 5.09
C VAL A 112 5.69 -10.23 5.51
N HIS A 113 5.22 -9.02 5.20
CA HIS A 113 5.90 -7.80 5.57
C HIS A 113 4.94 -6.63 5.76
N MET A 114 5.22 -5.74 6.71
CA MET A 114 4.38 -4.58 7.05
C MET A 114 5.23 -3.39 7.47
N ILE A 115 4.92 -2.22 6.89
CA ILE A 115 5.48 -0.91 7.25
C ILE A 115 4.34 -0.04 7.78
N GLU A 116 4.30 0.11 9.09
CA GLU A 116 3.34 0.97 9.79
C GLU A 116 3.67 2.46 9.65
N ARG A 117 2.68 3.32 9.94
CA ARG A 117 2.83 4.77 9.88
C ARG A 117 4.04 5.30 10.66
N TYR A 118 4.32 4.79 11.87
CA TYR A 118 5.44 5.29 12.67
C TYR A 118 6.80 5.03 12.01
N HIS A 119 6.93 3.93 11.27
CA HIS A 119 8.12 3.66 10.48
C HIS A 119 8.25 4.68 9.35
N ILE A 120 7.14 5.00 8.66
CA ILE A 120 7.14 6.00 7.59
C ILE A 120 7.45 7.39 8.14
N GLU A 121 6.84 7.78 9.26
CA GLU A 121 7.05 9.10 9.87
C GLU A 121 8.45 9.25 10.46
N GLY A 122 8.96 8.22 11.14
CA GLY A 122 10.24 8.24 11.84
C GLY A 122 11.49 8.00 10.99
N ASN A 123 11.35 7.49 9.76
CA ASN A 123 12.49 7.22 8.88
C ASN A 123 12.53 8.18 7.69
N ASP A 124 13.71 8.33 7.10
CA ASP A 124 13.89 9.01 5.82
C ASP A 124 13.40 8.15 4.64
N LEU A 125 13.26 8.78 3.48
CA LEU A 125 12.73 8.14 2.28
C LEU A 125 13.55 6.92 1.85
N ILE A 126 14.88 7.05 1.82
CA ILE A 126 15.78 6.00 1.33
C ILE A 126 15.69 4.77 2.22
N ARG A 127 15.62 4.97 3.54
CA ARG A 127 15.46 3.87 4.49
C ARG A 127 14.16 3.09 4.33
N ILE A 128 13.06 3.74 3.94
CA ILE A 128 11.80 3.07 3.59
C ILE A 128 11.94 2.29 2.28
N VAL A 129 12.64 2.87 1.29
CA VAL A 129 12.92 2.20 0.02
C VAL A 129 13.75 0.95 0.24
N ASP A 130 14.87 1.03 0.96
CA ASP A 130 15.73 -0.12 1.24
C ASP A 130 14.99 -1.22 2.00
N ASN A 131 14.10 -0.84 2.93
CA ASN A 131 13.25 -1.77 3.65
C ASN A 131 12.30 -2.54 2.71
N LEU A 132 11.63 -1.82 1.79
CA LEU A 132 10.78 -2.44 0.76
C LEU A 132 11.58 -3.32 -0.20
N LYS A 133 12.76 -2.85 -0.65
CA LYS A 133 13.62 -3.62 -1.54
C LYS A 133 14.03 -4.94 -0.91
N GLY A 134 14.46 -4.93 0.35
CA GLY A 134 14.79 -6.14 1.09
C GLY A 134 13.60 -7.11 1.17
N ALA A 135 12.40 -6.60 1.46
CA ALA A 135 11.20 -7.43 1.45
C ALA A 135 10.91 -8.03 0.07
N PHE A 136 11.13 -7.29 -1.02
CA PHE A 136 10.96 -7.82 -2.38
C PHE A 136 12.02 -8.88 -2.71
N GLU A 137 13.26 -8.70 -2.28
CA GLU A 137 14.32 -9.69 -2.48
C GLU A 137 14.04 -11.02 -1.76
N ASP A 138 13.50 -10.95 -0.54
CA ASP A 138 13.19 -12.11 0.30
C ASP A 138 11.91 -12.85 -0.14
N TYR A 139 10.88 -12.12 -0.58
CA TYR A 139 9.55 -12.70 -0.78
C TYR A 139 9.10 -12.80 -2.24
N CYS A 140 9.62 -11.96 -3.14
CA CYS A 140 9.31 -12.01 -4.57
C CYS A 140 10.32 -12.86 -5.36
#